data_AF-A0AAV6YR56-F1
#
_entry.id   AF-A0AAV6YR56-F1
#
_cell.length_a   1.000
_cell.length_b   1.000
_cell.length_c   1.000
_cell.angle_alpha   90.00
_cell.angle_beta   90.00
_cell.angle_gamma   90.00
#
_symmetry.space_group_name_H-M   'P 1'
#
loop_
_entity.id
_entity.type
_entity.pdbx_description
1 polymer ?
#
loop_
_entity_poly.entity_id
_entity_poly.type
_entity_poly.pdbx_seq_one_letter_code
_entity_poly.pdbx_strand_id
1 'polypeptide(L)'
;MQLHLVHHAPRNIPPFVSRNQSSLGDLLVGFLKYFAIEFDWKNKVISVREGKAMHKMDGMEWRNKFVCVEEPFDRSNTARAVHEQPKFDMIQEEFMKAWVRLRDNRDLNSLLPLQRILGKQK
;
A
#
# COMPACT_ATOMS: atom_id res chain seq x y z
N MET A 1 -1.51 7.98 26.52
CA MET A 1 -2.30 7.43 25.39
C MET A 1 -3.39 6.55 25.99
N GLN A 2 -4.66 6.95 25.92
CA GLN A 2 -5.78 6.23 26.54
C GLN A 2 -6.23 5.06 25.64
N LEU A 3 -5.55 3.92 25.77
CA LEU A 3 -5.80 2.70 24.97
C LEU A 3 -7.22 2.10 25.15
N HIS A 4 -7.96 2.53 26.17
CA HIS A 4 -9.31 2.02 26.48
C HIS A 4 -10.43 2.50 25.54
N LEU A 5 -10.18 3.50 24.68
CA LEU A 5 -11.19 4.03 23.73
C LEU A 5 -11.17 3.32 22.36
N VAL A 6 -10.14 2.51 22.07
CA VAL A 6 -9.91 1.90 20.74
C VAL A 6 -10.99 0.87 20.38
N HIS A 7 -11.62 0.23 21.38
CA HIS A 7 -12.62 -0.82 21.16
C HIS A 7 -14.04 -0.30 20.88
N HIS A 8 -14.27 1.02 20.95
CA HIS A 8 -15.53 1.63 20.57
C HIS A 8 -15.40 2.25 19.18
N ALA A 9 -15.12 1.43 18.18
CA ALA A 9 -15.33 1.84 16.79
C ALA A 9 -16.75 2.43 16.68
N PRO A 10 -16.94 3.58 16.00
CA PRO A 10 -18.25 4.23 15.97
C PRO A 10 -19.25 3.27 15.35
N ARG A 11 -20.19 2.75 16.16
CA ARG A 11 -21.21 1.79 15.73
C ARG A 11 -22.21 2.38 14.71
N ASN A 12 -22.04 3.65 14.34
CA ASN A 12 -22.94 4.44 13.51
C ASN A 12 -22.36 4.81 12.13
N ILE A 13 -21.28 4.18 11.67
CA ILE A 13 -20.75 4.43 10.33
C ILE A 13 -21.58 3.62 9.31
N PRO A 14 -22.29 4.25 8.37
CA PRO A 14 -23.06 3.52 7.37
C PRO A 14 -22.12 2.79 6.39
N PRO A 15 -22.56 1.68 5.77
CA PRO A 15 -21.79 1.03 4.72
C PRO A 15 -21.51 1.97 3.54
N PHE A 16 -20.28 1.94 3.01
CA PHE A 16 -19.95 2.65 1.78
C PHE A 16 -20.27 1.81 0.55
N VAL A 17 -21.13 2.32 -0.33
CA VAL A 17 -21.48 1.67 -1.60
C VAL A 17 -20.70 2.32 -2.74
N SER A 18 -19.70 1.62 -3.24
CA SER A 18 -18.89 2.08 -4.37
C SER A 18 -19.63 1.91 -5.70
N ARG A 19 -19.38 2.81 -6.66
CA ARG A 19 -19.81 2.65 -8.06
C ARG A 19 -18.84 1.80 -8.89
N ASN A 20 -17.65 1.50 -8.38
CA ASN A 20 -16.66 0.70 -9.08
C ASN A 20 -17.19 -0.74 -9.29
N GLN A 21 -17.10 -1.23 -10.53
CA GLN A 21 -17.55 -2.57 -10.93
C GLN A 21 -16.37 -3.46 -11.35
N SER A 22 -15.14 -3.10 -10.99
CA SER A 22 -13.95 -3.88 -11.34
C SER A 22 -13.96 -5.20 -10.58
N SER A 23 -13.58 -6.28 -11.26
CA SER A 23 -13.41 -7.58 -10.59
C SER A 23 -12.23 -7.52 -9.60
N LEU A 24 -12.19 -8.45 -8.64
CA LEU A 24 -11.07 -8.53 -7.70
C LEU A 24 -9.72 -8.73 -8.41
N GLY A 25 -9.70 -9.52 -9.48
CA GLY A 25 -8.50 -9.73 -10.29
C GLY A 25 -8.03 -8.46 -10.98
N ASP A 26 -8.96 -7.64 -11.50
CA ASP A 26 -8.62 -6.36 -12.12
C ASP A 26 -8.13 -5.34 -11.09
N LEU A 27 -8.72 -5.31 -9.90
CA LEU A 27 -8.26 -4.47 -8.80
C LEU A 27 -6.84 -4.85 -8.36
N LEU A 28 -6.52 -6.15 -8.26
CA LEU A 28 -5.18 -6.60 -7.91
C LEU A 28 -4.14 -6.23 -8.98
N VAL A 29 -4.45 -6.45 -10.27
CA VAL A 29 -3.57 -6.04 -11.38
C VAL A 29 -3.39 -4.52 -11.38
N GLY A 30 -4.46 -3.76 -11.16
CA GLY A 30 -4.45 -2.31 -11.07
C GLY A 30 -3.62 -1.79 -9.90
N PHE A 31 -3.72 -2.42 -8.73
CA PHE A 31 -2.90 -2.10 -7.56
C PHE A 31 -1.40 -2.29 -7.84
N LEU A 32 -1.02 -3.42 -8.43
CA LEU A 32 0.37 -3.71 -8.77
C LEU A 32 0.89 -2.71 -9.82
N LYS A 33 0.09 -2.44 -10.86
CA LYS A 33 0.42 -1.44 -11.88
C LYS A 33 0.65 -0.06 -11.28
N TYR A 34 -0.27 0.39 -10.42
CA TYR A 34 -0.22 1.71 -9.81
C TYR A 34 1.09 1.94 -9.07
N PHE A 35 1.48 1.02 -8.19
CA PHE A 35 2.72 1.15 -7.42
C PHE A 35 3.99 0.80 -8.20
N ALA A 36 3.89 0.03 -9.28
CA ALA A 36 5.03 -0.29 -10.15
C ALA A 36 5.42 0.88 -11.06
N ILE A 37 4.45 1.60 -11.65
CA ILE A 37 4.74 2.57 -12.73
C ILE A 37 4.01 3.91 -12.61
N GLU A 38 2.92 4.04 -11.86
CA GLU A 38 2.11 5.28 -11.85
C GLU A 38 2.38 6.17 -10.61
N PHE A 39 2.68 5.57 -9.46
CA PHE A 39 2.86 6.32 -8.22
C PHE A 39 4.23 7.02 -8.16
N ASP A 40 4.21 8.34 -7.97
CA ASP A 40 5.41 9.15 -7.80
C ASP A 40 5.93 9.07 -6.34
N TRP A 41 6.71 8.03 -6.06
CA TRP A 41 7.38 7.82 -4.76
C TRP A 41 8.26 9.00 -4.33
N LYS A 42 8.80 9.76 -5.28
CA LYS A 42 9.72 10.85 -5.01
C LYS A 42 8.98 12.05 -4.41
N ASN A 43 7.81 12.40 -4.94
CA ASN A 43 7.14 13.66 -4.59
C ASN A 43 5.78 13.48 -3.89
N LYS A 44 5.28 12.25 -3.72
CA LYS A 44 3.96 12.03 -3.11
C LYS A 44 4.02 11.39 -1.72
N VAL A 45 2.98 11.68 -0.92
CA VAL A 45 2.67 11.07 0.38
C VAL A 45 1.29 10.43 0.27
N ILE A 46 1.18 9.16 0.67
CA ILE A 46 -0.09 8.45 0.73
C ILE A 46 -0.82 8.87 2.01
N SER A 47 -2.02 9.45 1.89
CA SER A 47 -2.86 9.81 3.04
C SER A 47 -4.24 9.21 2.93
N VAL A 48 -4.55 8.30 3.85
CA VAL A 48 -5.89 7.73 4.00
C VAL A 48 -6.85 8.70 4.68
N ARG A 49 -6.34 9.58 5.56
CA ARG A 49 -7.12 10.63 6.24
C ARG A 49 -7.72 11.61 5.23
N GLU A 50 -6.94 11.99 4.21
CA GLU A 50 -7.35 12.92 3.16
C GLU A 50 -7.95 12.21 1.94
N GLY A 51 -7.89 10.88 1.89
CA GLY A 51 -8.38 10.08 0.77
C GLY A 51 -7.63 10.34 -0.55
N LYS A 52 -6.37 10.79 -0.50
CA LYS A 52 -5.60 11.18 -1.70
C LYS A 52 -4.09 11.06 -1.53
N ALA A 53 -3.39 11.04 -2.66
CA ALA A 53 -1.93 11.21 -2.70
C ALA A 53 -1.57 12.70 -2.67
N MET A 54 -1.03 13.17 -1.54
CA MET A 54 -0.62 14.55 -1.35
C MET A 54 0.79 14.79 -1.87
N HIS A 55 1.14 16.04 -2.15
CA HIS A 55 2.55 16.40 -2.38
C HIS A 55 3.32 16.35 -1.06
N LYS A 56 4.58 15.91 -1.11
CA LYS A 56 5.51 16.03 0.02
C LYS A 56 5.64 17.50 0.38
N MET A 57 5.41 17.80 1.66
CA MET A 57 5.70 19.10 2.24
C MET A 57 7.17 19.13 2.65
N ASP A 58 7.76 20.32 2.75
CA ASP A 58 9.15 20.54 3.20
C ASP A 58 9.30 20.34 4.72
N GLY A 59 8.89 19.17 5.21
CA GLY A 59 8.98 18.74 6.60
C GLY A 59 10.07 17.70 6.82
N MET A 60 10.71 17.75 8.00
CA MET A 60 11.75 16.79 8.40
C MET A 60 11.27 15.32 8.32
N GLU A 61 9.98 15.08 8.57
CA GLU A 61 9.37 13.74 8.55
C GLU A 61 9.47 13.06 7.16
N TRP A 62 9.30 13.84 6.09
CA TRP A 62 9.22 13.34 4.71
C TRP A 62 10.55 13.44 3.96
N ARG A 63 11.44 14.31 4.43
CA ARG A 63 12.73 14.57 3.80
C ARG A 63 13.59 13.30 3.82
N ASN A 64 14.23 13.01 2.69
CA ASN A 64 15.10 11.85 2.49
C ASN A 64 14.40 10.49 2.75
N LYS A 65 13.06 10.42 2.65
CA LYS A 65 12.31 9.17 2.74
C LYS A 65 11.91 8.68 1.35
N PHE A 66 12.17 7.40 1.09
CA PHE A 66 11.82 6.73 -0.16
C PHE A 66 10.32 6.43 -0.25
N VAL A 67 9.74 5.96 0.86
CA VAL A 67 8.32 5.62 0.97
C VAL A 67 7.68 6.53 2.02
N CYS A 68 6.58 7.19 1.65
CA CYS A 68 5.89 8.14 2.51
C CYS A 68 4.42 7.78 2.65
N VAL A 69 4.05 7.27 3.82
CA VAL A 69 2.67 6.90 4.17
C VAL A 69 2.31 7.59 5.47
N GLU A 70 1.40 8.56 5.40
CA GLU A 70 0.91 9.33 6.54
C GLU A 70 0.05 8.45 7.46
N GLU A 71 0.43 8.40 8.73
CA GLU A 71 -0.42 7.86 9.79
C GLU A 71 -1.59 8.84 10.05
N PRO A 72 -2.86 8.38 9.99
CA PRO A 72 -4.02 9.27 10.01
C PRO A 72 -4.26 10.09 11.28
N PHE A 73 -3.66 9.75 12.42
CA PHE A 73 -3.87 10.42 13.69
C PHE A 73 -2.68 11.31 14.08
N ASP A 74 -1.45 10.78 14.02
CA ASP A 74 -0.25 11.50 14.46
C ASP A 74 0.60 12.09 13.31
N ARG A 75 0.25 11.76 12.06
CA ARG A 75 0.89 12.23 10.82
C ARG A 75 2.37 11.86 10.68
N SER A 76 2.83 10.85 11.42
CA SER A 76 4.15 10.26 11.22
C SER A 76 4.21 9.43 9.92
N ASN A 77 5.42 9.12 9.46
CA ASN A 77 5.62 8.22 8.34
C ASN A 77 5.66 6.76 8.81
N THR A 78 4.62 6.00 8.52
CA THR A 78 4.54 4.57 8.90
C THR A 78 5.61 3.72 8.20
N ALA A 79 6.07 4.14 7.02
CA ALA A 79 7.10 3.45 6.23
C ALA A 79 8.53 3.92 6.54
N ARG A 80 8.76 4.60 7.67
CA ARG A 80 10.08 5.11 8.10
C ARG A 80 11.21 4.08 8.09
N ALA A 81 10.89 2.79 8.19
CA ALA A 81 11.85 1.70 8.17
C ALA A 81 12.50 1.48 6.80
N VAL A 82 11.88 1.94 5.71
CA VAL A 82 12.48 1.90 4.36
C VAL A 82 13.36 3.14 4.19
N HIS A 83 14.60 3.04 4.67
CA HIS A 83 15.56 4.14 4.71
C HIS A 83 16.86 3.83 3.96
N GLU A 84 17.01 2.62 3.43
CA GLU A 84 18.13 2.17 2.61
C GLU A 84 17.71 2.05 1.15
N GLN A 85 18.50 2.61 0.23
CA GLN A 85 18.23 2.55 -1.22
C GLN A 85 18.04 1.10 -1.70
N PRO A 86 18.89 0.10 -1.34
CA PRO A 86 18.69 -1.27 -1.80
C PRO A 86 17.35 -1.90 -1.37
N LYS A 87 16.82 -1.51 -0.21
CA LYS A 87 15.51 -1.99 0.26
C LYS A 87 14.38 -1.36 -0.54
N PHE A 88 14.51 -0.08 -0.86
CA PHE A 88 13.55 0.60 -1.71
C PHE A 88 13.55 0.03 -3.14
N ASP A 89 14.73 -0.17 -3.73
CA ASP A 89 14.88 -0.76 -5.07
C ASP A 89 14.24 -2.15 -5.13
N MET A 90 14.48 -2.98 -4.12
CA MET A 90 13.85 -4.30 -4.00
C MET A 90 12.32 -4.21 -3.99
N ILE A 91 11.74 -3.26 -3.26
CA ILE A 91 10.28 -3.05 -3.25
C ILE A 91 9.78 -2.69 -4.66
N GLN A 92 10.42 -1.73 -5.33
CA GLN A 92 10.02 -1.31 -6.68
C GLN A 92 10.15 -2.45 -7.69
N GLU A 93 11.24 -3.21 -7.63
CA GLU A 93 11.50 -4.35 -8.50
C GLU A 93 10.45 -5.45 -8.31
N GLU A 94 10.08 -5.76 -7.07
CA GLU A 94 9.06 -6.78 -6.79
C GLU A 94 7.66 -6.34 -7.22
N PHE A 95 7.29 -5.06 -7.07
CA PHE A 95 6.05 -4.53 -7.64
C PHE A 95 6.02 -4.68 -9.17
N MET A 96 7.13 -4.35 -9.85
CA MET A 96 7.25 -4.48 -11.30
C MET A 96 7.13 -5.94 -11.75
N LYS A 97 7.90 -6.85 -11.14
CA LYS A 97 7.86 -8.29 -11.45
C LYS A 97 6.46 -8.86 -11.23
N ALA A 98 5.84 -8.52 -10.11
CA ALA A 98 4.48 -8.99 -9.79
C ALA A 98 3.46 -8.49 -10.81
N TRP A 99 3.50 -7.20 -11.15
CA TRP A 99 2.62 -6.64 -12.16
C TRP A 99 2.76 -7.35 -13.51
N VAL A 100 4.00 -7.53 -14.00
CA VAL A 100 4.28 -8.22 -15.27
C VAL A 100 3.75 -9.66 -15.26
N ARG A 101 4.08 -10.45 -14.23
CA ARG A 101 3.63 -11.84 -14.12
C ARG A 101 2.11 -11.98 -14.13
N LEU A 102 1.41 -11.17 -13.34
CA LEU A 102 -0.04 -11.27 -13.21
C LEU A 102 -0.78 -10.70 -14.41
N ARG A 103 -0.25 -9.65 -15.05
CA ARG A 103 -0.79 -9.10 -16.29
C ARG A 103 -0.81 -10.16 -17.40
N ASP A 104 0.28 -10.91 -17.54
CA ASP A 104 0.49 -11.83 -18.65
C ASP A 104 -0.19 -13.19 -18.42
N ASN A 105 -0.10 -13.75 -17.20
CA ASN A 105 -0.60 -15.10 -16.92
C ASN A 105 -1.99 -15.13 -16.29
N ARG A 106 -2.42 -14.03 -15.62
CA ARG A 106 -3.66 -13.96 -14.82
C ARG A 106 -3.84 -15.10 -13.80
N ASP A 107 -2.74 -15.72 -13.37
CA ASP A 107 -2.72 -16.80 -12.37
C ASP A 107 -2.09 -16.30 -11.06
N LEU A 108 -2.84 -16.38 -9.97
CA LEU A 108 -2.39 -15.97 -8.64
C LEU A 108 -1.24 -16.83 -8.11
N ASN A 109 -1.14 -18.10 -8.50
CA ASN A 109 -0.05 -18.98 -8.07
C ASN A 109 1.31 -18.52 -8.60
N SER A 110 1.33 -17.78 -9.71
CA SER A 110 2.55 -17.18 -10.27
C SER A 110 3.11 -16.03 -9.42
N LEU A 111 2.27 -15.43 -8.57
CA LEU A 111 2.66 -14.39 -7.61
C LEU A 111 2.93 -14.95 -6.22
N LEU A 112 1.98 -15.72 -5.72
CA LEU A 112 1.97 -16.26 -4.37
C LEU A 112 1.72 -17.76 -4.50
N PRO A 113 2.76 -18.61 -4.38
CA PRO A 113 2.57 -20.05 -4.47
C PRO A 113 1.73 -20.53 -3.28
N LEU A 114 0.41 -20.61 -3.47
CA LEU A 114 -0.58 -20.77 -2.41
C LEU A 114 -0.35 -22.02 -1.60
N GLN A 115 0.05 -23.12 -2.26
CA GLN A 115 0.34 -24.40 -1.62
C GLN A 115 1.50 -24.31 -0.62
N ARG A 116 2.52 -23.51 -0.91
CA ARG A 116 3.68 -23.32 -0.02
C ARG A 116 3.37 -22.41 1.17
N ILE A 117 2.43 -21.49 1.01
CA ILE A 117 2.03 -20.54 2.06
C ILE A 117 1.02 -21.20 3.01
N LEU A 118 0.01 -21.87 2.46
CA LEU A 118 -1.04 -22.54 3.24
C LEU A 118 -0.55 -23.86 3.85
N GLY A 119 0.42 -24.54 3.23
CA GLY A 119 1.01 -25.78 3.73
C GLY A 119 1.98 -25.64 4.91
N LYS A 120 2.33 -24.40 5.31
CA LYS A 120 3.18 -24.13 6.49
C LYS A 120 2.40 -24.02 7.81
N GLN A 121 1.11 -24.35 7.81
CA GLN A 121 0.31 -24.51 9.02
C GLN A 121 0.08 -25.99 9.32
N LYS A 122 1.14 -26.72 9.67
CA LYS A 122 1.10 -27.99 10.40
C LYS A 122 2.33 -28.13 11.26
#